data_AF-A0A8S9JKS0-F1
#
_entry.id   AF-A0A8S9JKS0-F1
#
_cell.length_a   1.000
_cell.length_b   1.000
_cell.length_c   1.000
_cell.angle_alpha   90.00
_cell.angle_beta   90.00
_cell.angle_gamma   90.00
#
_symmetry.space_group_name_H-M   'P 1'
#
loop_
_entity.id
_entity.type
_entity.pdbx_description
1 polymer ?
#
loop_
_entity_poly.entity_id
_entity_poly.type
_entity_poly.pdbx_seq_one_letter_code
_entity_poly.pdbx_strand_id
1 'polypeptide(L)'
;MSSNPYMIMFGVTEILLSTIKDFHQIWWLSTVAAIMSFTYSSIGLALGIIQVAANGVFKGSLTGISIGAVTQTQKIWRTFQALGDIAFAYSYSVVLIEIQDTVRSPPAESKTMKNATRISIAVTTTFYMLCGCMGYAAFGDAAPGNLLTGFGFYNPFWLLDVANAAIVVLFHKDI
;
A
#
# COMPACT_ATOMS: atom_id res chain seq x y z
N MET A 1 -0.08 22.43 2.98
CA MET A 1 -1.52 22.35 3.27
C MET A 1 -1.69 21.31 4.37
N SER A 2 -2.44 21.61 5.42
CA SER A 2 -2.56 20.72 6.59
C SER A 2 -3.32 19.44 6.20
N SER A 3 -2.71 18.26 6.40
CA SER A 3 -3.34 16.95 6.14
C SER A 3 -4.36 16.54 7.20
N ASN A 4 -4.57 17.37 8.23
CA ASN A 4 -5.50 17.12 9.33
C ASN A 4 -6.95 16.83 8.89
N PRO A 5 -7.54 17.49 7.88
CA PRO A 5 -8.91 17.19 7.46
C PRO A 5 -9.05 15.77 6.91
N TYR A 6 -8.04 15.28 6.17
CA TYR A 6 -8.02 13.92 5.62
C TYR A 6 -7.86 12.87 6.71
N MET A 7 -6.97 13.12 7.70
CA MET A 7 -6.81 12.21 8.84
C MET A 7 -8.08 12.13 9.70
N ILE A 8 -8.79 13.26 9.89
CA ILE A 8 -10.06 13.30 10.61
C ILE A 8 -11.15 12.57 9.82
N MET A 9 -11.28 12.82 8.51
CA MET A 9 -12.23 12.09 7.66
C MET A 9 -11.96 10.58 7.66
N PHE A 10 -10.69 10.17 7.58
CA PHE A 10 -10.30 8.77 7.64
C PHE A 10 -10.72 8.14 8.97
N GLY A 11 -10.39 8.77 10.10
CA GLY A 11 -10.79 8.27 11.42
C GLY A 11 -12.32 8.22 11.62
N VAL A 12 -13.07 9.20 11.10
CA VAL A 12 -14.55 9.16 11.12
C VAL A 12 -15.09 8.00 10.29
N THR A 13 -14.49 7.74 9.13
CA THR A 13 -14.86 6.62 8.27
C THR A 13 -14.55 5.29 8.95
N GLU A 14 -13.40 5.16 9.64
CA GLU A 14 -13.05 3.96 10.42
C GLU A 14 -14.04 3.69 11.55
N ILE A 15 -14.49 4.74 12.26
CA ILE A 15 -15.51 4.60 13.32
C ILE A 15 -16.84 4.10 12.73
N LEU A 16 -17.27 4.65 11.59
CA LEU A 16 -18.48 4.20 10.89
C LEU A 16 -18.33 2.77 10.35
N LEU A 17 -17.16 2.40 9.85
CA LEU A 17 -16.89 1.03 9.40
C LEU A 17 -16.87 0.04 10.56
N SER A 18 -16.37 0.44 11.73
CA SER A 18 -16.36 -0.39 12.95
C SER A 18 -17.75 -0.72 13.49
N THR A 19 -18.79 -0.01 13.02
CA THR A 19 -20.19 -0.26 13.42
C THR A 19 -20.92 -1.28 12.53
N ILE A 20 -20.38 -1.67 11.37
CA ILE A 20 -20.96 -2.73 10.54
C ILE A 20 -20.60 -4.10 11.14
N LYS A 21 -21.64 -4.81 11.59
CA LYS A 21 -21.52 -6.05 12.38
C LYS A 21 -21.64 -7.34 11.56
N ASP A 22 -21.81 -7.27 10.24
CA ASP A 22 -22.10 -8.46 9.44
C ASP A 22 -20.86 -9.00 8.69
N PHE A 23 -20.16 -9.92 9.37
CA PHE A 23 -18.90 -10.50 8.90
C PHE A 23 -19.04 -11.49 7.73
N HIS A 24 -20.27 -11.83 7.33
CA HIS A 24 -20.49 -12.84 6.29
C HIS A 24 -20.31 -12.29 4.85
N GLN A 25 -20.34 -10.97 4.66
CA GLN A 25 -20.25 -10.33 3.34
C GLN A 25 -18.91 -9.64 3.04
N ILE A 26 -17.87 -9.76 3.87
CA ILE A 26 -16.63 -8.95 3.69
C ILE A 26 -15.68 -9.52 2.60
N TRP A 27 -15.87 -10.78 2.17
CA TRP A 27 -14.98 -11.42 1.19
C TRP A 27 -14.90 -10.66 -0.16
N TRP A 28 -15.99 -10.04 -0.62
CA TRP A 28 -15.96 -9.24 -1.85
C TRP A 28 -15.13 -7.96 -1.67
N LEU A 29 -15.14 -7.37 -0.47
CA LEU A 29 -14.37 -6.17 -0.15
C LEU A 29 -12.88 -6.48 -0.18
N SER A 30 -12.45 -7.60 0.43
CA SER A 30 -11.05 -8.07 0.36
C SER A 30 -10.64 -8.35 -1.09
N THR A 31 -11.54 -8.91 -1.91
CA THR A 31 -11.29 -9.17 -3.33
C THR A 31 -11.10 -7.86 -4.12
N VAL A 32 -11.97 -6.86 -3.92
CA VAL A 32 -11.84 -5.54 -4.54
C VAL A 32 -10.56 -4.84 -4.07
N ALA A 33 -10.26 -4.84 -2.77
CA ALA A 33 -9.05 -4.26 -2.22
C ALA A 33 -7.78 -4.89 -2.81
N ALA A 34 -7.77 -6.22 -3.00
CA ALA A 34 -6.67 -6.92 -3.65
C ALA A 34 -6.53 -6.47 -5.12
N ILE A 35 -7.62 -6.45 -5.89
CA ILE A 35 -7.62 -6.01 -7.30
C ILE A 35 -7.09 -4.57 -7.42
N MET A 36 -7.57 -3.66 -6.57
CA MET A 36 -7.12 -2.27 -6.55
C MET A 36 -5.63 -2.17 -6.19
N SER A 37 -5.14 -2.94 -5.22
CA SER A 37 -3.72 -2.96 -4.83
C SER A 37 -2.81 -3.43 -5.96
N PHE A 38 -3.20 -4.51 -6.66
CA PHE A 38 -2.46 -4.99 -7.82
C PHE A 38 -2.52 -4.00 -8.97
N THR A 39 -3.69 -3.43 -9.27
CA THR A 39 -3.86 -2.45 -10.35
C THR A 39 -3.00 -1.21 -10.11
N TYR A 40 -3.04 -0.67 -8.89
CA TYR A 40 -2.24 0.48 -8.49
C TYR A 40 -0.74 0.20 -8.64
N SER A 41 -0.29 -0.94 -8.12
CA SER A 41 1.13 -1.33 -8.19
C SER A 41 1.58 -1.58 -9.64
N SER A 42 0.76 -2.24 -10.45
CA SER A 42 1.04 -2.48 -11.87
C SER A 42 1.10 -1.20 -12.68
N ILE A 43 0.19 -0.24 -12.44
CA ILE A 43 0.22 1.08 -13.10
C ILE A 43 1.49 1.84 -12.69
N GLY A 44 1.79 1.90 -11.39
CA GLY A 44 3.01 2.54 -10.89
C GLY A 44 4.29 1.92 -11.47
N LEU A 45 4.32 0.59 -11.57
CA LEU A 45 5.43 -0.14 -12.18
C LEU A 45 5.57 0.17 -13.68
N ALA A 46 4.47 0.14 -14.43
CA ALA A 46 4.47 0.43 -15.86
C ALA A 46 4.94 1.86 -16.14
N LEU A 47 4.41 2.85 -15.40
CA LEU A 47 4.85 4.23 -15.50
C LEU A 47 6.33 4.40 -15.12
N GLY A 48 6.79 3.70 -14.09
CA GLY A 48 8.21 3.61 -13.71
C GLY A 48 9.10 3.14 -14.86
N ILE A 49 8.73 2.02 -15.50
CA ILE A 49 9.47 1.45 -16.63
C ILE A 49 9.48 2.41 -17.82
N ILE A 50 8.32 2.98 -18.18
CA ILE A 50 8.19 3.95 -19.28
C ILE A 50 9.09 5.16 -19.02
N GLN A 51 9.10 5.68 -17.79
CA GLN A 51 9.90 6.84 -17.43
C GLN A 51 11.40 6.53 -17.44
N VAL A 52 11.82 5.34 -16.98
CA VAL A 52 13.22 4.89 -17.10
C VAL A 52 13.64 4.80 -18.56
N ALA A 53 12.79 4.22 -19.42
CA ALA A 53 13.05 4.12 -20.85
C ALA A 53 13.10 5.51 -21.51
N ALA A 54 12.20 6.43 -21.16
CA ALA A 54 12.15 7.80 -21.66
C ALA A 54 13.34 8.65 -21.20
N ASN A 55 13.81 8.45 -19.96
CA ASN A 55 15.01 9.11 -19.46
C ASN A 55 16.28 8.63 -20.17
N GLY A 56 16.29 7.40 -20.70
CA GLY A 56 17.45 6.77 -21.35
C GLY A 56 18.61 6.42 -20.39
N VAL A 57 18.51 6.80 -19.12
CA VAL A 57 19.52 6.61 -18.07
C VAL A 57 18.83 6.34 -16.74
N PHE A 58 19.42 5.50 -15.90
CA PHE A 58 19.00 5.27 -14.52
C PHE A 58 19.36 6.48 -13.65
N LYS A 59 18.36 7.17 -13.08
CA LYS A 59 18.58 8.34 -12.21
C LYS A 59 18.93 7.98 -10.76
N GLY A 60 18.71 6.72 -10.36
CA GLY A 60 19.04 6.24 -9.02
C GLY A 60 20.54 6.09 -8.80
N SER A 61 20.99 6.33 -7.56
CA SER A 61 22.38 6.15 -7.12
C SER A 61 22.50 5.01 -6.10
N LEU A 62 23.64 4.31 -6.10
CA LEU A 62 23.97 3.28 -5.08
C LEU A 62 24.07 3.85 -3.66
N THR A 63 24.36 5.15 -3.51
CA THR A 63 24.52 5.80 -2.19
C THR A 63 23.24 6.46 -1.68
N GLY A 64 22.13 6.29 -2.41
CA GLY A 64 20.87 6.97 -2.13
C GLY A 64 20.98 8.49 -2.38
N ILE A 65 20.15 9.25 -1.67
CA ILE A 65 20.12 10.72 -1.82
C ILE A 65 21.51 11.33 -1.54
N SER A 66 21.98 12.12 -2.49
CA SER A 66 23.30 12.77 -2.44
C SER A 66 23.40 13.75 -1.26
N ILE A 67 24.50 13.66 -0.50
CA ILE A 67 24.81 14.61 0.58
C ILE A 67 25.19 15.94 -0.09
N GLY A 68 24.23 16.85 -0.17
CA GLY A 68 24.28 18.06 -0.99
C GLY A 68 22.87 18.57 -1.30
N ALA A 69 21.92 17.65 -1.54
CA ALA A 69 20.49 17.95 -1.63
C ALA A 69 19.80 17.99 -0.25
N VAL A 70 20.40 17.37 0.77
CA VAL A 70 19.87 17.25 2.14
C VAL A 70 21.01 17.21 3.16
N THR A 71 20.76 17.67 4.39
CA THR A 71 21.74 17.61 5.48
C THR A 71 21.96 16.17 5.96
N GLN A 72 23.12 15.88 6.56
CA GLN A 72 23.45 14.54 7.05
C GLN A 72 22.42 14.03 8.07
N THR A 73 21.98 14.88 9.00
CA THR A 73 20.95 14.56 10.00
C THR A 73 19.61 14.23 9.34
N GLN A 74 19.23 14.96 8.29
CA GLN A 74 17.97 14.73 7.59
C GLN A 74 18.01 13.46 6.72
N LYS A 75 19.19 13.10 6.19
CA LYS A 75 19.40 11.80 5.54
C LYS A 75 19.19 10.65 6.54
N ILE A 76 19.78 10.74 7.72
CA ILE A 76 19.59 9.75 8.81
C ILE A 76 18.11 9.66 9.19
N TRP A 77 17.46 10.79 9.41
CA TRP A 77 16.04 10.84 9.77
C TRP A 77 15.13 10.19 8.73
N ARG A 78 15.34 10.49 7.44
CA ARG A 78 14.59 9.89 6.34
C ARG A 78 14.82 8.37 6.25
N THR A 79 16.02 7.89 6.53
CA THR A 79 16.28 6.44 6.60
C THR A 79 15.47 5.80 7.73
N PHE A 80 15.43 6.40 8.92
CA PHE A 80 14.59 5.90 10.03
C PHE A 80 13.10 5.93 9.69
N GLN A 81 12.62 6.99 9.03
CA GLN A 81 11.25 7.08 8.57
C GLN A 81 10.91 5.94 7.58
N ALA A 82 11.78 5.70 6.60
CA ALA A 82 11.59 4.61 5.64
C ALA A 82 11.59 3.23 6.33
N LEU A 83 12.42 3.03 7.35
CA LEU A 83 12.39 1.81 8.17
C LEU A 83 11.06 1.67 8.93
N GLY A 84 10.53 2.78 9.46
CA GLY A 84 9.22 2.82 10.09
C GLY A 84 8.08 2.48 9.12
N ASP A 85 8.12 3.04 7.91
CA ASP A 85 7.13 2.77 6.86
C ASP A 85 7.16 1.29 6.42
N ILE A 86 8.35 0.69 6.30
CA ILE A 86 8.51 -0.75 6.04
C ILE A 86 7.95 -1.59 7.20
N ALA A 87 8.30 -1.25 8.44
CA ALA A 87 7.81 -1.99 9.61
C ALA A 87 6.27 -1.92 9.71
N PHE A 88 5.69 -0.76 9.43
CA PHE A 88 4.25 -0.57 9.38
C PHE A 88 3.59 -1.38 8.27
N ALA A 89 4.17 -1.40 7.06
CA ALA A 89 3.65 -2.15 5.93
C ALA A 89 3.61 -3.69 6.16
N TYR A 90 4.44 -4.21 7.05
CA TYR A 90 4.45 -5.62 7.46
C TYR A 90 3.75 -5.89 8.80
N SER A 91 3.01 -4.92 9.35
CA SER A 91 2.23 -5.10 10.58
C SER A 91 0.87 -5.75 10.30
N TYR A 92 0.86 -7.03 9.92
CA TYR A 92 -0.37 -7.80 9.64
C TYR A 92 -0.63 -8.93 10.65
N SER A 93 0.15 -9.00 11.73
CA SER A 93 0.10 -10.08 12.73
C SER A 93 -1.28 -10.24 13.39
N VAL A 94 -2.00 -9.15 13.62
CA VAL A 94 -3.36 -9.18 14.22
C VAL A 94 -4.33 -9.90 13.29
N VAL A 95 -4.32 -9.55 12.00
CA VAL A 95 -5.15 -10.17 10.96
C VAL A 95 -4.83 -11.66 10.82
N LEU A 96 -3.56 -12.06 11.01
CA LEU A 96 -3.21 -13.48 10.96
C LEU A 96 -3.87 -14.30 12.07
N ILE A 97 -3.99 -13.76 13.27
CA ILE A 97 -4.59 -14.46 14.41
C ILE A 97 -6.09 -14.63 14.17
N GLU A 98 -6.77 -13.59 13.66
CA GLU A 98 -8.20 -13.64 13.31
C GLU A 98 -8.50 -14.67 12.21
N ILE A 99 -7.65 -14.75 11.18
CA ILE A 99 -7.80 -15.75 10.12
C ILE A 99 -7.53 -17.16 10.67
N GLN A 100 -6.55 -17.34 11.56
CA GLN A 100 -6.29 -18.65 12.16
C GLN A 100 -7.49 -19.18 12.95
N ASP A 101 -8.15 -18.31 13.72
CA ASP A 101 -9.32 -18.65 14.54
C ASP A 101 -10.55 -19.07 13.70
N THR A 102 -10.56 -18.77 12.40
CA THR A 102 -11.70 -19.05 11.49
C THR A 102 -11.45 -20.21 10.52
N VAL A 103 -10.21 -20.67 10.36
CA VAL A 103 -9.86 -21.74 9.41
C VAL A 103 -10.30 -23.10 9.95
N ARG A 104 -11.10 -23.84 9.18
CA ARG A 104 -11.54 -25.20 9.56
C ARG A 104 -10.40 -26.21 9.43
N SER A 105 -10.22 -27.02 10.48
CA SER A 105 -9.40 -28.24 10.46
C SER A 105 -10.25 -29.46 10.02
N PRO A 106 -9.71 -30.45 9.27
CA PRO A 106 -8.30 -30.67 8.90
C PRO A 106 -7.93 -30.16 7.49
N PRO A 107 -6.65 -29.80 7.20
CA PRO A 107 -5.43 -29.91 8.01
C PRO A 107 -5.25 -28.78 9.04
N ALA A 108 -4.24 -28.90 9.93
CA ALA A 108 -3.98 -27.93 11.00
C ALA A 108 -3.86 -26.49 10.48
N GLU A 109 -4.58 -25.56 11.13
CA GLU A 109 -4.64 -24.12 10.80
C GLU A 109 -3.26 -23.49 10.61
N SER A 110 -2.30 -23.83 11.47
CA SER A 110 -0.92 -23.33 11.40
C SER A 110 -0.22 -23.72 10.10
N LYS A 111 -0.53 -24.89 9.52
CA LYS A 111 0.08 -25.36 8.27
C LYS A 111 -0.51 -24.65 7.06
N THR A 112 -1.83 -24.51 7.02
CA THR A 112 -2.54 -23.75 5.97
C THR A 112 -2.12 -22.29 6.00
N MET A 113 -2.14 -21.69 7.18
CA MET A 113 -1.79 -20.28 7.36
C MET A 113 -0.32 -20.01 7.01
N LYS A 114 0.61 -20.87 7.43
CA LYS A 114 2.04 -20.70 7.09
C LYS A 114 2.29 -20.68 5.58
N ASN A 115 1.58 -21.50 4.80
CA ASN A 115 1.68 -21.49 3.35
C ASN A 115 1.07 -20.21 2.75
N ALA A 116 -0.11 -19.80 3.22
CA ALA A 116 -0.76 -18.57 2.78
C ALA A 116 0.08 -17.33 3.08
N THR A 117 0.58 -17.19 4.32
CA THR A 117 1.46 -16.11 4.74
C THR A 117 2.75 -16.07 3.92
N ARG A 118 3.36 -17.23 3.64
CA ARG A 118 4.59 -17.29 2.82
C ARG A 118 4.36 -16.73 1.41
N ILE A 119 3.26 -17.14 0.75
CA ILE A 119 2.92 -16.65 -0.59
C ILE A 119 2.61 -15.15 -0.53
N SER A 120 1.82 -14.71 0.45
CA SER A 120 1.45 -13.31 0.62
C SER A 120 2.67 -12.39 0.82
N ILE A 121 3.60 -12.76 1.71
CA ILE A 121 4.85 -12.01 1.90
C ILE A 121 5.66 -11.98 0.62
N ALA A 122 5.81 -13.12 -0.06
CA ALA A 122 6.60 -13.21 -1.29
C ALA A 122 6.06 -12.27 -2.37
N VAL A 123 4.74 -12.30 -2.63
CA VAL A 123 4.08 -11.44 -3.62
C VAL A 123 4.24 -9.97 -3.22
N THR A 124 3.90 -9.61 -1.98
CA THR A 124 3.95 -8.22 -1.51
C THR A 124 5.37 -7.65 -1.57
N THR A 125 6.36 -8.44 -1.14
CA THR A 125 7.78 -8.05 -1.19
C THR A 125 8.22 -7.83 -2.64
N THR A 126 7.86 -8.72 -3.56
CA THR A 126 8.20 -8.57 -4.98
C THR A 126 7.60 -7.29 -5.56
N PHE A 127 6.32 -7.01 -5.31
CA PHE A 127 5.69 -5.78 -5.82
C PHE A 127 6.29 -4.51 -5.22
N TYR A 128 6.54 -4.48 -3.91
CA TYR A 128 7.15 -3.33 -3.25
C TYR A 128 8.58 -3.08 -3.72
N MET A 129 9.37 -4.14 -3.86
CA MET A 129 10.73 -4.02 -4.42
C MET A 129 10.70 -3.54 -5.86
N LEU A 130 9.84 -4.09 -6.71
CA LEU A 130 9.73 -3.68 -8.11
C LEU A 130 9.31 -2.21 -8.24
N CYS A 131 8.25 -1.79 -7.53
CA CYS A 131 7.77 -0.41 -7.56
C CYS A 131 8.81 0.56 -6.97
N GLY A 132 9.45 0.19 -5.85
CA GLY A 132 10.49 0.99 -5.22
C GLY A 132 11.73 1.15 -6.11
N CYS A 133 12.23 0.05 -6.68
CA CYS A 133 13.39 0.08 -7.58
C CYS A 133 13.11 0.85 -8.86
N MET A 134 11.98 0.61 -9.52
CA MET A 134 11.63 1.32 -10.76
C MET A 134 11.31 2.79 -10.51
N GLY A 135 10.65 3.11 -9.39
CA GLY A 135 10.42 4.49 -8.98
C GLY A 135 11.72 5.23 -8.70
N TYR A 136 12.64 4.61 -7.96
CA TYR A 136 13.96 5.19 -7.70
C TYR A 136 14.81 5.28 -8.97
N ALA A 137 14.73 4.31 -9.87
CA ALA A 137 15.36 4.38 -11.18
C ALA A 137 14.82 5.53 -12.05
N ALA A 138 13.50 5.78 -11.99
CA ALA A 138 12.81 6.80 -12.77
C ALA A 138 13.06 8.24 -12.27
N PHE A 139 13.12 8.44 -10.95
CA PHE A 139 13.15 9.76 -10.33
C PHE A 139 14.43 10.07 -9.53
N GLY A 140 15.22 9.07 -9.18
CA GLY A 140 16.45 9.22 -8.40
C GLY A 140 16.22 9.92 -7.07
N ASP A 141 17.05 10.93 -6.77
CA ASP A 141 16.99 11.72 -5.54
C ASP A 141 15.69 12.53 -5.37
N ALA A 142 14.93 12.70 -6.45
CA ALA A 142 13.63 13.37 -6.46
C ALA A 142 12.44 12.39 -6.35
N ALA A 143 12.69 11.12 -6.04
CA ALA A 143 11.63 10.13 -5.87
C ALA A 143 10.65 10.56 -4.76
N PRO A 144 9.35 10.72 -5.09
CA PRO A 144 8.34 11.12 -4.11
C PRO A 144 7.98 9.96 -3.19
N GLY A 145 7.52 10.27 -1.96
CA GLY A 145 7.08 9.27 -0.99
C GLY A 145 5.87 8.44 -1.45
N ASN A 146 5.06 8.97 -2.38
CA ASN A 146 4.10 8.18 -3.14
C ASN A 146 4.50 8.21 -4.61
N LEU A 147 4.81 7.04 -5.19
CA LEU A 147 5.31 6.92 -6.55
C LEU A 147 4.40 7.63 -7.59
N LEU A 148 3.08 7.57 -7.42
CA LEU A 148 2.14 8.15 -8.38
C LEU A 148 2.09 9.67 -8.38
N THR A 149 2.47 10.34 -7.28
CA THR A 149 2.50 11.81 -7.26
C THR A 149 3.63 12.35 -8.14
N GLY A 150 4.69 11.57 -8.34
CA GLY A 150 5.79 11.89 -9.26
C GLY A 150 5.40 11.85 -10.73
N PHE A 151 4.34 11.12 -11.06
CA PHE A 151 3.77 11.04 -12.41
C PHE A 151 2.65 12.06 -12.66
N GLY A 152 2.39 12.98 -11.71
CA GLY A 152 1.37 14.01 -11.85
C GLY A 152 -0.05 13.60 -11.44
N PHE A 153 -0.24 12.41 -10.86
CA PHE A 153 -1.51 12.00 -10.26
C PHE A 153 -1.65 12.63 -8.85
N TYR A 154 -1.97 13.91 -8.81
CA TYR A 154 -2.37 14.58 -7.56
C TYR A 154 -3.86 14.32 -7.31
N ASN A 155 -4.16 13.54 -6.26
CA ASN A 155 -5.48 13.09 -5.79
C ASN A 155 -6.19 12.04 -6.68
N PRO A 156 -6.25 10.76 -6.25
CA PRO A 156 -7.06 9.78 -6.94
C PRO A 156 -8.51 9.95 -6.48
N PHE A 157 -9.25 10.87 -7.09
CA PHE A 157 -10.71 10.99 -6.90
C PHE A 157 -11.41 9.64 -7.07
N TRP A 158 -10.90 8.79 -7.97
CA TRP A 158 -11.39 7.44 -8.20
C TRP A 158 -11.29 6.51 -6.97
N LEU A 159 -10.27 6.66 -6.11
CA LEU A 159 -10.13 5.82 -4.91
C LEU A 159 -11.15 6.24 -3.85
N LEU A 160 -11.39 7.55 -3.73
CA LEU A 160 -12.45 8.11 -2.90
C LEU A 160 -13.84 7.72 -3.44
N ASP A 161 -14.02 7.72 -4.76
CA ASP A 161 -15.27 7.34 -5.42
C ASP A 161 -15.56 5.84 -5.32
N VAL A 162 -14.55 4.97 -5.45
CA VAL A 162 -14.70 3.53 -5.23
C VAL A 162 -14.93 3.21 -3.75
N ALA A 163 -14.26 3.91 -2.83
CA ALA A 163 -14.52 3.78 -1.39
C ALA A 163 -15.93 4.25 -1.03
N ASN A 164 -16.38 5.38 -1.58
CA ASN A 164 -17.74 5.88 -1.41
C ASN A 164 -18.78 4.93 -2.05
N ALA A 165 -18.51 4.39 -3.24
CA ALA A 165 -19.38 3.40 -3.87
C ALA A 165 -19.47 2.11 -3.06
N ALA A 166 -18.37 1.66 -2.45
CA ALA A 166 -18.36 0.50 -1.56
C ALA A 166 -19.21 0.75 -0.30
N ILE A 167 -19.13 1.95 0.29
CA ILE A 167 -20.00 2.36 1.42
C ILE A 167 -21.48 2.39 0.99
N VAL A 168 -21.80 2.93 -0.19
CA VAL A 168 -23.18 2.99 -0.70
C VAL A 168 -23.76 1.59 -0.95
N VAL A 169 -22.99 0.68 -1.54
CA VAL A 169 -23.41 -0.71 -1.77
C VAL A 169 -23.63 -1.46 -0.45
N LEU A 170 -22.80 -1.18 0.56
CA LEU A 170 -22.95 -1.73 1.90
C LEU A 170 -24.26 -1.24 2.56
N PHE A 171 -24.52 0.07 2.56
CA PHE A 171 -25.76 0.65 3.12
C PHE A 171 -27.04 0.24 2.39
N HIS A 172 -26.96 -0.04 1.08
CA HIS A 172 -28.14 -0.47 0.31
C HIS A 172 -28.54 -1.93 0.59
N LYS A 173 -27.64 -2.76 1.11
CA LYS A 173 -27.91 -4.18 1.39
C LYS A 173 -28.46 -4.44 2.80
N ASP A 174 -28.41 -3.46 3.68
CA ASP A 174 -28.86 -3.53 5.08
C ASP A 174 -30.22 -2.83 5.32
N ILE A 175 -30.95 -2.46 4.26
CA ILE A 175 -32.37 -2.00 4.26
C ILE A 175 -33.21 -3.01 3.49
#